data_AF-A0A9N9RNE0-F1
#
_entry.id   AF-A0A9N9RNE0-F1
#
_cell.length_a   1.000
_cell.length_b   1.000
_cell.length_c   1.000
_cell.angle_alpha   90.00
_cell.angle_beta   90.00
_cell.angle_gamma   90.00
#
_symmetry.space_group_name_H-M   'P 1'
#
loop_
_entity.id
_entity.type
_entity.pdbx_description
1 polymer ?
#
loop_
_entity_poly.entity_id
_entity_poly.type
_entity_poly.pdbx_seq_one_letter_code
_entity_poly.pdbx_strand_id
1 'polypeptide(L)'
;MPPSSSHFILNGFFCFSLHTGSVILGWLGFISAFFSIIGWSLSFNNIDGLIKSLNITNKQPDDFTPEDIEFMHNAAIFIISMLIGFYVIEALASLFLVHGAAYSKRLFLVPWMLGRSIQLVYYTAIWMFISLYFFTSTSTITISIFCMIFGAFGLFFNFYCFMCVYSLFALMRDAEEYQRLTIRHNPPPNYTSTGTTYMKI
;
A
#
# COMPACT_ATOMS: atom_id res chain seq x y z
N MET A 1 19.98 31.23 4.25
CA MET A 1 19.35 30.84 2.97
C MET A 1 19.00 29.36 3.08
N PRO A 2 17.71 28.99 3.13
CA PRO A 2 17.33 27.58 3.15
C PRO A 2 17.74 26.95 1.81
N PRO A 3 18.31 25.73 1.82
CA PRO A 3 18.67 25.04 0.59
C PRO A 3 17.41 24.77 -0.22
N SER A 4 17.41 25.26 -1.46
CA SER A 4 16.42 24.93 -2.49
C SER A 4 16.63 23.47 -2.91
N SER A 5 16.16 22.53 -2.10
CA SER A 5 16.02 21.14 -2.52
C SER A 5 14.78 21.07 -3.39
N SER A 6 14.97 21.02 -4.71
CA SER A 6 13.94 20.85 -5.72
C SER A 6 13.35 19.42 -5.69
N HIS A 7 12.77 19.05 -4.55
CA HIS A 7 11.89 17.89 -4.47
C HIS A 7 10.53 18.31 -5.01
N PHE A 8 9.95 17.50 -5.90
CA PHE A 8 8.57 17.66 -6.34
C PHE A 8 7.63 17.43 -5.14
N ILE A 9 7.30 18.50 -4.43
CA ILE A 9 6.37 18.50 -3.29
C ILE A 9 5.00 18.89 -3.82
N LEU A 10 4.01 18.04 -3.59
CA LEU A 10 2.62 18.36 -3.89
C LEU A 10 2.06 19.26 -2.79
N ASN A 11 1.46 20.40 -3.17
CA ASN A 11 0.86 21.34 -2.23
C ASN A 11 -0.53 20.89 -1.73
N GLY A 12 -1.17 19.91 -2.37
CA GLY A 12 -2.48 19.40 -1.97
C GLY A 12 -2.95 18.20 -2.79
N PHE A 13 -3.98 17.53 -2.29
CA PHE A 13 -4.63 16.37 -2.93
C PHE A 13 -6.07 16.75 -3.28
N PHE A 14 -6.41 16.87 -4.57
CA PHE A 14 -7.78 17.20 -5.03
C PHE A 14 -8.46 18.31 -4.18
N CYS A 15 -7.78 19.44 -4.00
CA CYS A 15 -8.22 20.60 -3.21
C CYS A 15 -8.23 20.44 -1.67
N PHE A 16 -7.84 19.28 -1.14
CA PHE A 16 -7.67 19.07 0.29
C PHE A 16 -6.22 19.28 0.74
N SER A 17 -6.07 19.66 2.01
CA SER A 17 -4.78 19.60 2.69
C SER A 17 -4.20 18.20 2.56
N LEU A 18 -2.89 18.12 2.34
CA LEU A 18 -2.13 16.87 2.20
C LEU A 18 -2.37 15.90 3.37
N HIS A 19 -2.60 16.46 4.56
CA HIS A 19 -2.96 15.73 5.78
C HIS A 19 -4.33 15.04 5.65
N THR A 20 -5.36 15.80 5.28
CA THR A 20 -6.72 15.28 5.07
C THR A 20 -6.75 14.26 3.94
N GLY A 21 -6.06 14.54 2.83
CA GLY A 21 -5.95 13.60 1.71
C GLY A 21 -5.34 12.27 2.13
N SER A 22 -4.27 12.28 2.91
CA SER A 22 -3.61 11.05 3.39
C SER A 22 -4.46 10.26 4.37
N VAL A 23 -5.24 10.93 5.23
CA VAL A 23 -6.22 10.27 6.11
C VAL A 23 -7.32 9.60 5.29
N ILE A 24 -7.86 10.29 4.27
CA ILE A 24 -8.87 9.73 3.37
C ILE A 24 -8.31 8.52 2.62
N LEU A 25 -7.08 8.61 2.10
CA LEU A 25 -6.41 7.50 1.42
C LEU A 25 -6.20 6.30 2.35
N GLY A 26 -5.83 6.52 3.61
CA GLY A 26 -5.71 5.45 4.60
C GLY A 26 -7.04 4.75 4.87
N TRP A 27 -8.14 5.49 5.00
CA TRP A 27 -9.47 4.89 5.16
C TRP A 27 -9.93 4.13 3.91
N LEU A 28 -9.71 4.67 2.71
CA LEU A 28 -10.02 3.98 1.46
C LEU A 28 -9.23 2.68 1.33
N GLY A 29 -7.94 2.69 1.69
CA GLY A 29 -7.09 1.50 1.72
C GLY A 29 -7.60 0.45 2.71
N PHE A 30 -7.95 0.87 3.93
CA PHE A 30 -8.49 -0.03 4.95
C PHE A 30 -9.81 -0.68 4.53
N ILE A 31 -10.77 0.12 4.02
CA ILE A 31 -12.06 -0.38 3.54
C ILE A 31 -11.86 -1.35 2.37
N SER A 32 -10.97 -1.02 1.42
CA SER A 32 -10.66 -1.88 0.29
C SER A 32 -10.04 -3.21 0.72
N ALA A 33 -9.11 -3.20 1.68
CA ALA A 33 -8.53 -4.41 2.24
C ALA A 33 -9.59 -5.27 2.94
N PHE A 34 -10.50 -4.65 3.68
CA PHE A 34 -11.59 -5.36 4.36
C PHE A 34 -12.52 -6.09 3.37
N PHE A 35 -12.97 -5.42 2.32
CA PHE A 35 -13.78 -6.06 1.27
C PHE A 35 -13.01 -7.17 0.55
N SER A 36 -11.70 -7.00 0.36
CA SER A 36 -10.85 -8.02 -0.26
C SER A 36 -10.76 -9.27 0.62
N ILE A 37 -10.56 -9.11 1.93
CA ILE A 37 -10.54 -10.23 2.89
C ILE A 37 -11.86 -10.99 2.84
N ILE A 38 -13.01 -10.29 2.84
CA ILE A 38 -14.32 -10.93 2.72
C ILE A 38 -14.43 -11.67 1.39
N GLY A 39 -14.03 -11.05 0.28
CA GLY A 39 -14.05 -11.67 -1.04
C GLY A 39 -13.24 -12.97 -1.08
N TRP A 40 -12.00 -12.95 -0.60
CA TRP A 40 -11.15 -14.14 -0.53
C TRP A 40 -11.68 -15.19 0.44
N SER A 41 -12.28 -14.77 1.55
CA SER A 41 -12.94 -15.69 2.49
C SER A 41 -14.15 -16.38 1.87
N LEU A 42 -14.92 -15.68 1.05
CA LEU A 42 -16.02 -16.27 0.29
C LEU A 42 -15.52 -17.22 -0.80
N SER A 43 -14.42 -16.88 -1.47
CA SER A 43 -13.76 -17.79 -2.42
C SER A 43 -13.26 -19.06 -1.75
N PHE A 44 -12.81 -18.97 -0.49
CA PHE A 44 -12.40 -20.14 0.29
C PHE A 44 -13.53 -21.17 0.47
N ASN A 45 -14.77 -20.72 0.61
CA ASN A 45 -15.92 -21.61 0.74
C ASN A 45 -16.31 -22.33 -0.55
N ASN A 46 -15.81 -21.87 -1.70
CA ASN A 46 -16.15 -22.43 -3.03
C ASN A 46 -14.89 -22.82 -3.82
N ILE A 47 -13.86 -23.33 -3.13
CA ILE A 47 -12.61 -23.76 -3.74
C ILE A 47 -12.86 -24.84 -4.81
N ASP A 48 -13.76 -25.78 -4.55
CA ASP A 48 -14.12 -26.84 -5.50
C ASP A 48 -14.66 -26.28 -6.82
N GLY A 49 -15.50 -25.24 -6.75
CA GLY A 49 -16.00 -24.54 -7.93
C GLY A 49 -14.89 -23.83 -8.71
N LEU A 50 -13.88 -23.33 -8.01
CA LEU A 50 -12.72 -22.62 -8.58
C LEU A 50 -11.75 -23.61 -9.27
N ILE A 51 -11.50 -24.75 -8.66
CA ILE A 51 -10.70 -25.83 -9.27
C ILE A 51 -11.41 -26.36 -10.51
N LYS A 52 -12.73 -26.58 -10.42
CA LYS A 52 -13.53 -27.03 -11.57
C LYS A 52 -13.51 -26.03 -12.71
N SER A 53 -13.59 -24.73 -12.44
CA SER A 53 -13.55 -23.70 -13.50
C SER A 53 -12.18 -23.59 -14.16
N LEU A 54 -11.09 -23.77 -13.41
CA LEU A 54 -9.74 -23.83 -13.96
C LEU A 54 -9.53 -25.08 -14.83
N ASN A 55 -10.10 -26.22 -14.41
CA ASN A 55 -9.94 -27.49 -15.11
C ASN A 55 -10.67 -27.54 -16.48
N ILE A 56 -11.71 -26.71 -16.67
CA ILE A 56 -12.39 -26.57 -17.97
C ILE A 56 -11.44 -26.09 -19.09
N THR A 57 -10.27 -25.55 -18.75
CA THR A 57 -9.39 -24.90 -19.72
C THR A 57 -8.37 -25.84 -20.40
N ASN A 58 -8.16 -27.10 -19.97
CA ASN A 58 -7.12 -27.89 -20.69
C ASN A 58 -7.13 -29.43 -20.77
N LYS A 59 -7.99 -30.22 -20.13
CA LYS A 59 -8.02 -31.68 -20.39
C LYS A 59 -9.39 -32.32 -20.15
N GLN A 60 -9.65 -33.45 -20.81
CA GLN A 60 -10.80 -34.30 -20.45
C GLN A 60 -10.68 -34.70 -18.96
N PRO A 61 -11.80 -34.70 -18.21
CA PRO A 61 -11.82 -34.93 -16.76
C PRO A 61 -11.25 -36.30 -16.33
N ASP A 62 -11.03 -37.22 -17.27
CA ASP A 62 -10.54 -38.58 -17.01
C ASP A 62 -9.01 -38.66 -16.86
N ASP A 63 -8.28 -37.57 -17.11
CA ASP A 63 -6.80 -37.55 -17.15
C ASP A 63 -6.15 -37.12 -15.81
N PHE A 64 -6.95 -36.75 -14.81
CA PHE A 64 -6.45 -36.31 -13.49
C PHE A 64 -6.50 -37.44 -12.49
N THR A 65 -5.35 -37.69 -11.86
CA THR A 65 -5.31 -38.61 -10.74
C THR A 65 -5.96 -37.97 -9.49
N PRO A 66 -6.52 -38.75 -8.56
CA PRO A 66 -7.02 -38.22 -7.28
C PRO A 66 -5.96 -37.41 -6.52
N GLU A 67 -4.68 -37.78 -6.67
CA GLU A 67 -3.53 -37.10 -6.07
C GLU A 67 -3.34 -35.68 -6.62
N ASP A 68 -3.56 -35.47 -7.93
CA ASP A 68 -3.46 -34.15 -8.56
C ASP A 68 -4.54 -33.19 -8.04
N ILE A 69 -5.76 -33.69 -7.83
CA ILE A 69 -6.89 -32.90 -7.33
C ILE A 69 -6.62 -32.46 -5.88
N GLU A 70 -6.11 -33.36 -5.04
CA GLU A 70 -5.74 -33.03 -3.66
C GLU A 70 -4.59 -32.00 -3.62
N PHE A 71 -3.59 -32.15 -4.50
CA PHE A 71 -2.52 -31.18 -4.62
C PHE A 71 -3.02 -29.79 -5.05
N MET A 72 -3.89 -29.71 -6.06
CA MET A 72 -4.49 -28.45 -6.50
C MET A 72 -5.33 -27.79 -5.41
N HIS A 73 -6.07 -28.57 -4.65
CA HIS A 73 -6.87 -28.09 -3.53
C HIS A 73 -5.99 -27.50 -2.42
N ASN A 74 -4.96 -28.23 -2.00
CA ASN A 74 -4.02 -27.76 -0.98
C ASN A 74 -3.23 -26.52 -1.44
N ALA A 75 -2.84 -26.46 -2.70
CA ALA A 75 -2.20 -25.29 -3.29
C ALA A 75 -3.14 -24.06 -3.31
N ALA A 76 -4.41 -24.25 -3.68
CA ALA A 76 -5.40 -23.17 -3.68
C ALA A 76 -5.64 -22.61 -2.26
N ILE A 77 -5.80 -23.50 -1.26
CA ILE A 77 -5.91 -23.12 0.15
C ILE A 77 -4.70 -22.28 0.59
N PHE A 78 -3.50 -22.76 0.27
CA PHE A 78 -2.26 -22.07 0.63
C PHE A 78 -2.18 -20.67 0.03
N ILE A 79 -2.47 -20.54 -1.28
CA ILE A 79 -2.46 -19.25 -1.99
C ILE A 79 -3.50 -18.29 -1.40
N ILE A 80 -4.75 -18.74 -1.20
CA ILE A 80 -5.82 -17.90 -0.65
C ILE A 80 -5.47 -17.45 0.78
N SER A 81 -4.95 -18.35 1.61
CA SER A 81 -4.51 -18.02 2.98
C SER A 81 -3.40 -16.96 2.98
N MET A 82 -2.40 -17.12 2.10
CA MET A 82 -1.33 -16.14 1.94
C MET A 82 -1.85 -14.77 1.49
N LEU A 83 -2.80 -14.75 0.54
CA LEU A 83 -3.44 -13.52 0.08
C LEU A 83 -4.20 -12.81 1.22
N ILE A 84 -4.98 -13.54 2.01
CA ILE A 84 -5.67 -12.98 3.18
C ILE A 84 -4.65 -12.36 4.15
N GLY A 85 -3.55 -13.07 4.44
CA GLY A 85 -2.46 -12.56 5.27
C GLY A 85 -1.87 -11.24 4.75
N PHE A 86 -1.63 -11.13 3.44
CA PHE A 86 -1.18 -9.87 2.84
C PHE A 86 -2.19 -8.73 3.01
N TYR A 87 -3.48 -8.99 2.83
CA TYR A 87 -4.50 -7.95 3.02
C TYR A 87 -4.64 -7.51 4.49
N VAL A 88 -4.40 -8.40 5.45
CA VAL A 88 -4.33 -8.02 6.87
C VAL A 88 -3.17 -7.06 7.12
N ILE A 89 -1.99 -7.35 6.55
CA ILE A 89 -0.82 -6.45 6.65
C ILE A 89 -1.13 -5.10 5.99
N GLU A 90 -1.76 -5.08 4.81
CA GLU A 90 -2.17 -3.86 4.13
C GLU A 90 -3.20 -3.05 4.94
N ALA A 91 -4.15 -3.73 5.60
CA ALA A 91 -5.11 -3.08 6.49
C ALA A 91 -4.43 -2.42 7.69
N LEU A 92 -3.47 -3.11 8.32
CA LEU A 92 -2.67 -2.56 9.42
C LEU A 92 -1.79 -1.38 8.96
N ALA A 93 -1.15 -1.51 7.80
CA ALA A 93 -0.37 -0.42 7.20
C ALA A 93 -1.25 0.80 6.92
N SER A 94 -2.48 0.59 6.45
CA SER A 94 -3.47 1.65 6.22
C SER A 94 -3.89 2.33 7.53
N LEU A 95 -4.08 1.58 8.61
CA LEU A 95 -4.35 2.16 9.94
C LEU A 95 -3.16 2.97 10.47
N PHE A 96 -1.93 2.50 10.25
CA PHE A 96 -0.73 3.26 10.59
C PHE A 96 -0.60 4.54 9.76
N LEU A 97 -0.99 4.52 8.48
CA LEU A 97 -1.06 5.73 7.67
C LEU A 97 -2.06 6.74 8.27
N VAL A 98 -3.27 6.30 8.64
CA VAL A 98 -4.29 7.18 9.26
C VAL A 98 -3.77 7.77 10.56
N HIS A 99 -3.21 6.94 11.44
CA HIS A 99 -2.67 7.37 12.72
C HIS A 99 -1.46 8.31 12.55
N GLY A 100 -0.53 7.93 11.68
CA GLY A 100 0.67 8.70 11.39
C GLY A 100 0.36 10.05 10.77
N ALA A 101 -0.62 10.12 9.86
CA ALA A 101 -1.14 11.37 9.35
C ALA A 101 -1.73 12.21 10.50
N ALA A 102 -2.73 11.68 11.23
CA ALA A 102 -3.45 12.41 12.28
C ALA A 102 -2.56 12.98 13.40
N TYR A 103 -1.54 12.23 13.82
CA TYR A 103 -0.64 12.64 14.90
C TYR A 103 0.70 13.20 14.42
N SER A 104 0.85 13.44 13.11
CA SER A 104 2.09 13.94 12.50
C SER A 104 3.33 13.11 12.86
N LYS A 105 3.18 11.78 12.91
CA LYS A 105 4.26 10.85 13.25
C LYS A 105 4.77 10.14 12.00
N ARG A 106 5.86 10.66 11.43
CA ARG A 106 6.46 10.20 10.17
C ARG A 106 6.70 8.68 10.09
N LEU A 107 7.17 8.07 11.17
CA LEU A 107 7.55 6.64 11.18
C LEU A 107 6.39 5.70 10.86
N PHE A 108 5.15 6.07 11.19
CA PHE A 108 3.97 5.24 10.92
C PHE A 108 3.52 5.27 9.45
N LEU A 109 4.01 6.22 8.64
CA LEU A 109 3.73 6.27 7.20
C LEU A 109 4.59 5.26 6.44
N VAL A 110 5.73 4.87 7.00
CA VAL A 110 6.75 4.04 6.32
C VAL A 110 6.23 2.67 5.89
N PRO A 111 5.54 1.88 6.74
CA PRO A 111 5.05 0.56 6.34
C PRO A 111 4.12 0.63 5.14
N TRP A 112 3.21 1.60 5.12
CA TRP A 112 2.30 1.81 4.00
C TRP A 112 3.05 2.23 2.73
N MET A 113 3.99 3.18 2.83
CA MET A 113 4.77 3.63 1.67
C MET A 113 5.62 2.50 1.07
N LEU A 114 6.25 1.67 1.91
CA LEU A 114 7.06 0.55 1.46
C LEU A 114 6.19 -0.50 0.76
N GLY A 115 5.06 -0.87 1.36
CA GLY A 115 4.09 -1.79 0.77
C GLY A 115 3.58 -1.29 -0.58
N ARG A 116 3.20 -0.02 -0.66
CA ARG A 116 2.72 0.60 -1.90
C ARG A 116 3.79 0.70 -2.98
N SER A 117 5.04 0.98 -2.60
CA SER A 117 6.18 1.01 -3.52
C SER A 117 6.41 -0.38 -4.15
N ILE A 118 6.47 -1.42 -3.33
CA ILE A 118 6.63 -2.81 -3.80
C ILE A 118 5.47 -3.20 -4.71
N GLN A 119 4.24 -2.88 -4.31
CA GLN A 119 3.05 -3.13 -5.11
C GLN A 119 3.13 -2.43 -6.48
N LEU A 120 3.60 -1.18 -6.52
CA LEU A 120 3.70 -0.43 -7.77
C LEU A 120 4.71 -1.05 -8.73
N VAL A 121 5.88 -1.49 -8.23
CA VAL A 121 6.87 -2.21 -9.06
C VAL A 121 6.29 -3.51 -9.59
N TYR A 122 5.66 -4.31 -8.73
CA TYR A 122 5.06 -5.58 -9.11
C TYR A 122 3.94 -5.41 -10.14
N TYR A 123 3.05 -4.44 -9.92
CA TYR A 123 1.93 -4.14 -10.81
C TYR A 123 2.42 -3.65 -12.17
N THR A 124 3.45 -2.81 -12.19
CA THR A 124 4.08 -2.33 -13.43
C THR A 124 4.70 -3.49 -14.22
N ALA A 125 5.42 -4.40 -13.53
CA ALA A 125 6.01 -5.57 -14.17
C ALA A 125 4.96 -6.50 -14.78
N ILE A 126 3.89 -6.83 -14.02
CA ILE A 126 2.79 -7.65 -14.52
C ILE A 126 2.13 -7.01 -15.74
N TRP A 127 1.81 -5.71 -15.67
CA TRP A 127 1.19 -5.02 -16.79
C TRP A 127 2.07 -5.01 -18.04
N MET A 128 3.39 -4.88 -17.88
CA MET A 128 4.34 -5.00 -18.98
C MET A 128 4.25 -6.39 -19.62
N PHE A 129 4.30 -7.47 -18.84
CA PHE A 129 4.17 -8.85 -19.36
C PHE A 129 2.83 -9.11 -20.04
N ILE A 130 1.73 -8.69 -19.41
CA ILE A 130 0.38 -8.82 -19.98
C ILE A 130 0.30 -8.08 -21.32
N SER A 131 0.82 -6.86 -21.39
CA SER A 131 0.83 -6.09 -22.64
C SER A 131 1.59 -6.81 -23.75
N LEU A 132 2.79 -7.35 -23.44
CA LEU A 132 3.61 -8.08 -24.41
C LEU A 132 2.89 -9.33 -24.93
N TYR A 133 2.23 -10.09 -24.05
CA TYR A 133 1.45 -11.27 -24.44
C TYR A 133 0.31 -10.91 -25.37
N PHE A 134 -0.41 -9.83 -25.08
CA PHE A 134 -1.54 -9.41 -25.90
C PHE A 134 -1.15 -8.91 -27.30
N PHE A 135 0.08 -8.41 -27.48
CA PHE A 135 0.57 -8.01 -28.79
C PHE A 135 0.89 -9.19 -29.72
N THR A 136 0.89 -10.44 -29.24
CA THR A 136 1.19 -11.61 -30.10
C THR A 136 -0.01 -12.12 -30.89
N SER A 137 -1.25 -11.69 -30.57
CA SER A 137 -2.46 -12.17 -31.24
C SER A 137 -3.26 -11.02 -31.88
N THR A 138 -3.53 -11.13 -33.18
CA THR A 138 -4.28 -10.12 -33.95
C THR A 138 -5.76 -10.07 -33.58
N SER A 139 -6.34 -11.16 -33.06
CA SER A 139 -7.76 -11.24 -32.70
C SER A 139 -8.10 -10.51 -31.40
N THR A 140 -7.11 -10.19 -30.56
CA THR A 140 -7.32 -9.59 -29.23
C THR A 140 -7.00 -8.09 -29.15
N ILE A 141 -6.46 -7.50 -30.22
CA ILE A 141 -5.90 -6.13 -30.23
C ILE A 141 -6.85 -5.09 -29.60
N THR A 142 -8.14 -5.10 -29.95
CA THR A 142 -9.11 -4.13 -29.42
C THR A 142 -9.25 -4.24 -27.90
N ILE A 143 -9.39 -5.45 -27.37
CA ILE A 143 -9.49 -5.71 -25.93
C ILE A 143 -8.19 -5.28 -25.24
N SER A 144 -7.06 -5.59 -25.85
CA SER A 144 -5.74 -5.24 -25.34
C SER A 144 -5.53 -3.73 -25.21
N ILE A 145 -5.93 -2.94 -26.20
CA ILE A 145 -5.85 -1.47 -26.16
C ILE A 145 -6.72 -0.93 -25.02
N PHE A 146 -7.95 -1.42 -24.88
CA PHE A 146 -8.83 -1.04 -23.78
C PHE A 146 -8.21 -1.37 -22.42
N CYS A 147 -7.74 -2.60 -22.22
CA CYS A 147 -7.05 -3.00 -21.00
C CYS A 147 -5.82 -2.14 -20.72
N MET A 148 -5.04 -1.78 -21.74
CA MET A 148 -3.84 -0.94 -21.59
C MET A 148 -4.19 0.47 -21.12
N ILE A 149 -5.22 1.09 -21.67
CA ILE A 149 -5.66 2.44 -21.27
C ILE A 149 -6.15 2.44 -19.81
N PHE A 150 -7.01 1.49 -19.45
CA PHE A 150 -7.52 1.37 -18.07
C PHE A 150 -6.40 1.00 -17.08
N GLY A 151 -5.50 0.11 -17.47
CA GLY A 151 -4.33 -0.27 -16.67
C GLY A 151 -3.38 0.91 -16.45
N ALA A 152 -3.09 1.68 -17.50
CA ALA A 152 -2.25 2.88 -17.41
C ALA A 152 -2.88 3.94 -16.50
N PHE A 153 -4.20 4.17 -16.61
CA PHE A 153 -4.91 5.09 -15.72
C PHE A 153 -4.84 4.62 -14.26
N GLY A 154 -5.06 3.33 -14.00
CA GLY A 154 -4.94 2.74 -12.67
C GLY A 154 -3.54 2.88 -12.09
N LEU A 155 -2.49 2.64 -12.91
CA LEU A 155 -1.09 2.77 -12.50
C LEU A 155 -0.75 4.24 -12.20
N PHE A 156 -1.16 5.16 -13.07
CA PHE A 156 -0.97 6.59 -12.87
C PHE A 156 -1.64 7.08 -11.59
N PHE A 157 -2.89 6.66 -11.34
CA PHE A 157 -3.61 7.00 -10.11
C PHE A 157 -2.90 6.45 -8.86
N ASN A 158 -2.42 5.20 -8.91
CA ASN A 158 -1.66 4.61 -7.80
C ASN A 158 -0.35 5.36 -7.54
N PHE A 159 0.38 5.72 -8.60
CA PHE A 159 1.60 6.52 -8.52
C PHE A 159 1.32 7.90 -7.93
N TYR A 160 0.23 8.55 -8.34
CA TYR A 160 -0.20 9.83 -7.79
C TYR A 160 -0.51 9.75 -6.28
N CYS A 161 -1.25 8.73 -5.84
CA CYS A 161 -1.53 8.49 -4.43
C CYS A 161 -0.24 8.24 -3.63
N PHE A 162 0.70 7.48 -4.19
CA PHE A 162 2.02 7.27 -3.58
C PHE A 162 2.77 8.59 -3.41
N MET A 163 2.82 9.42 -4.46
CA MET A 163 3.49 10.74 -4.42
C MET A 163 2.84 11.69 -3.40
N CYS A 164 1.52 11.63 -3.22
CA CYS A 164 0.81 12.42 -2.20
C CYS A 164 1.31 12.07 -0.78
N VAL A 165 1.35 10.79 -0.43
CA VAL A 165 1.81 10.35 0.90
C VAL A 165 3.31 10.58 1.07
N TYR A 166 4.11 10.37 0.01
CA TYR A 166 5.53 10.70 0.02
C TYR A 166 5.78 12.19 0.29
N SER A 167 5.01 13.07 -0.35
CA SER A 167 5.07 14.51 -0.12
C SER A 167 4.78 14.85 1.35
N LEU A 168 3.82 14.16 1.97
CA LEU A 168 3.49 14.35 3.39
C LEU A 168 4.62 13.88 4.29
N PHE A 169 5.20 12.74 3.97
CA PHE A 169 6.37 12.22 4.67
C PHE A 169 7.55 13.19 4.61
N ALA A 170 7.84 13.77 3.44
CA ALA A 170 8.89 14.75 3.26
C ALA A 170 8.63 16.02 4.08
N LEU A 171 7.40 16.55 4.03
CA LEU A 171 7.00 17.73 4.81
C LEU A 171 7.16 17.50 6.32
N MET A 172 6.76 16.33 6.85
CA MET A 172 6.95 15.98 8.26
C MET A 172 8.43 15.82 8.62
N ARG A 173 9.27 15.34 7.70
CA ARG A 173 10.71 15.21 7.92
C ARG A 173 11.37 16.57 8.08
N ASP A 174 11.06 17.49 7.20
CA ASP A 174 11.67 18.83 7.20
C ASP A 174 11.21 19.62 8.45
N ALA A 175 9.95 19.45 8.87
CA ALA A 175 9.44 20.03 10.12
C ALA A 175 10.17 19.49 11.37
N GLU A 176 10.44 18.18 11.42
CA GLU A 176 11.19 17.56 12.52
C GLU A 176 12.65 18.05 12.56
N GLU A 177 13.28 18.18 11.39
CA GLU A 177 14.65 18.69 11.29
C GLU A 177 14.75 20.14 11.77
N TYR A 178 13.79 20.99 11.40
CA TYR A 178 13.71 22.37 11.88
C TYR A 178 13.56 22.46 13.41
N GLN A 179 12.73 21.60 14.00
CA GLN A 179 12.59 21.52 15.46
C GLN A 179 13.89 21.11 16.14
N ARG A 180 14.60 20.11 15.60
CA ARG A 180 15.90 19.65 16.13
C ARG A 180 16.95 20.75 16.08
N LEU A 181 17.00 21.52 15.00
CA LEU A 181 17.92 22.65 14.86
C LEU A 181 17.60 23.78 15.85
N THR A 182 16.31 24.11 16.01
CA THR A 182 15.87 25.14 16.96
C THR A 182 16.25 24.78 18.40
N ILE A 183 16.04 23.53 18.81
CA ILE A 183 16.42 23.04 20.15
C ILE A 183 17.95 23.08 20.35
N ARG A 184 18.74 22.78 19.31
CA ARG A 184 20.20 22.88 19.39
C ARG A 184 20.69 24.32 19.53
N HIS A 185 20.02 25.28 18.87
CA HIS A 185 20.44 26.68 18.88
C HIS A 185 20.03 27.41 20.17
N ASN A 186 18.89 27.04 20.76
CA ASN A 186 18.42 27.54 22.05
C ASN A 186 18.38 26.37 23.05
N PRO A 187 19.52 25.96 23.64
CA PRO A 187 19.49 24.97 24.71
C PRO A 187 18.57 25.49 25.82
N PRO A 188 17.73 24.62 26.42
CA PRO A 188 16.85 25.05 27.51
C PRO A 188 17.70 25.74 28.57
N PRO A 189 17.23 26.88 29.13
CA PRO A 189 17.96 27.55 30.19
C PRO A 189 18.28 26.52 31.26
N ASN A 190 19.57 26.41 31.59
CA ASN A 190 20.06 25.48 32.59
C ASN A 190 19.46 25.93 33.92
N TYR A 191 18.30 25.38 34.29
CA TYR A 191 17.77 25.48 35.63
C TYR A 191 18.65 24.58 36.49
N THR A 192 19.89 25.03 36.74
CA THR A 192 20.67 24.59 37.88
C THR A 192 19.79 24.79 39.09
N SER A 193 19.23 23.69 39.57
CA SER A 193 18.67 23.52 40.89
C SER A 193 19.73 23.97 41.90
N THR A 194 19.77 25.26 42.19
CA THR A 194 20.32 25.76 43.44
C THR A 194 19.40 25.22 44.51
N GLY A 195 19.88 24.19 45.20
CA GLY A 195 19.15 23.46 46.22
C GLY A 195 18.49 24.42 47.22
N THR A 196 17.16 24.44 47.20
CA THR A 196 16.40 24.85 48.37
C THR A 196 16.23 23.61 49.22
N THR A 197 17.13 23.50 50.19
CA THR A 197 17.05 22.75 51.44
C THR A 197 15.60 22.48 51.84
N TYR A 198 15.21 21.21 51.87
CA TYR A 198 14.01 20.78 52.59
C TYR A 198 14.25 21.08 54.08
N MET A 199 13.69 22.18 54.59
CA MET A 199 13.44 22.29 56.03
C MET A 199 12.24 21.39 56.36
N LYS A 200 12.56 20.29 57.04
CA LYS A 200 11.65 19.47 57.81
C LYS A 200 11.09 20.33 58.94
N ILE A 201 9.77 20.47 59.02
CA ILE A 201 9.05 20.81 60.25
C ILE A 201 8.09 19.65 60.51
#